data_AF-A0A4Y7S4A2-F1
#
_entry.id   AF-A0A4Y7S4A2-F1
#
_cell.length_a   1.000
_cell.length_b   1.000
_cell.length_c   1.000
_cell.angle_alpha   90.00
_cell.angle_beta   90.00
_cell.angle_gamma   90.00
#
_symmetry.space_group_name_H-M   'P 1'
#
loop_
_entity.id
_entity.type
_entity.pdbx_description
1 polymer ?
#
loop_
_entity_poly.entity_id
_entity_poly.type
_entity_poly.pdbx_seq_one_letter_code
_entity_poly.pdbx_strand_id
1 'polypeptide(L)'
;MSFYINKKTVNIFFFLTCLLVLFVSFRMNFFHVAESNWFNNNQLDSESLVLGKILDARENGIMRSYGLGWYSDEKDLRMAWLDYRNTYLNNKSANKKLNPYTSQVGLQGFVFSTFDKIIPVTEKFKLHFFYDLNSFLLALILTLIVTWLTKEFNVFIGIVLLISTIFSPWLTIFGKNLYWVSWTWFLPMLVSILILEYADYKKNFPMIFAFISTAVAVMIKSMCGYEFISTILIAMMIPYIYYAISRRWLKRDLFVRFGLISIAGLLGFIIAIIIHAIMLYSLFSDLNMVFQTLKLTIIRRTFADPTLLNISDFNKESLVAPVTTVLDRYFYGGLQYDWVMNKGYFIDLSSLFYVSNNFLKISYQEIIFVFMFFSSLSLVSENYIPSVKKWRNQFIALVISTWFSILAPLSWFILAKAHSYIHVHINYVLWHVPFCIFGFAIVGVMVNCILESVNIKTKVIIIATSLMFFVSIVISQNQWLFGKTMPANLSDANWKNGISISGNSVLFKDTYTNHKLIEASKSILFLGNDKRNIVKIEMEPSQWILVYYEDEKVDSIKGYPCFVEFDK
;
A
#
# COMPACT_ATOMS: atom_id res chain seq x y z
N MET A 1 4.47 -31.22 -35.03
CA MET A 1 3.05 -30.85 -34.87
C MET A 1 3.00 -29.56 -34.05
N SER A 2 3.09 -28.38 -34.70
CA SER A 2 3.03 -27.10 -33.97
C SER A 2 1.56 -26.77 -33.70
N PHE A 3 1.14 -26.85 -32.44
CA PHE A 3 -0.14 -26.33 -32.02
C PHE A 3 -0.09 -24.80 -32.16
N TYR A 4 -0.67 -24.27 -33.24
CA TYR A 4 -0.88 -22.84 -33.41
C TYR A 4 -1.96 -22.39 -32.42
N ILE A 5 -1.54 -21.94 -31.23
CA ILE A 5 -2.45 -21.34 -30.25
C ILE A 5 -2.87 -19.97 -30.79
N ASN A 6 -4.18 -19.74 -30.91
CA ASN A 6 -4.73 -18.46 -31.36
C ASN A 6 -4.34 -17.33 -30.39
N LYS A 7 -3.91 -16.16 -30.91
CA LYS A 7 -3.58 -14.95 -30.14
C LYS A 7 -4.69 -14.52 -29.17
N LYS A 8 -5.97 -14.72 -29.54
CA LYS A 8 -7.11 -14.47 -28.65
C LYS A 8 -7.08 -15.37 -27.41
N THR A 9 -6.78 -16.66 -27.60
CA THR A 9 -6.65 -17.64 -26.52
C THR A 9 -5.48 -17.28 -25.60
N VAL A 10 -4.33 -16.89 -26.16
CA VAL A 10 -3.16 -16.43 -25.37
C VAL A 10 -3.52 -15.22 -24.51
N ASN A 11 -4.23 -14.23 -25.07
CA ASN A 11 -4.63 -13.04 -24.34
C ASN A 11 -5.63 -13.34 -23.21
N ILE A 12 -6.59 -14.24 -23.44
CA ILE A 12 -7.54 -14.66 -22.40
C ILE A 12 -6.80 -15.41 -21.29
N PHE A 13 -5.93 -16.34 -21.66
CA PHE A 13 -5.12 -17.09 -20.69
C PHE A 13 -4.24 -16.17 -19.86
N PHE A 14 -3.57 -15.21 -20.50
CA PHE A 14 -2.76 -14.20 -19.81
C PHE A 14 -3.60 -13.34 -18.86
N PHE A 15 -4.78 -12.87 -19.29
CA PHE A 15 -5.69 -12.12 -18.43
C PHE A 15 -6.10 -12.92 -17.18
N LEU A 16 -6.52 -14.18 -17.36
CA LEU A 16 -6.92 -15.04 -16.25
C LEU A 16 -5.75 -15.34 -15.31
N THR A 17 -4.55 -15.52 -15.86
CA THR A 17 -3.32 -15.71 -15.08
C THR A 17 -3.01 -14.46 -14.25
N CYS A 18 -3.01 -13.28 -14.86
CA CYS A 18 -2.82 -12.01 -14.14
C CYS A 18 -3.83 -11.86 -13.00
N LEU A 19 -5.11 -12.10 -13.28
CA LEU A 19 -6.18 -11.97 -12.29
C LEU A 19 -5.96 -12.92 -11.11
N LEU A 20 -5.71 -14.20 -11.38
CA LEU A 20 -5.49 -15.21 -10.35
C LEU A 20 -4.25 -14.88 -9.51
N VAL A 21 -3.13 -14.57 -10.16
CA VAL A 21 -1.85 -14.32 -9.50
C VAL A 21 -1.92 -13.06 -8.62
N LEU A 22 -2.51 -11.97 -9.13
CA LEU A 22 -2.70 -10.75 -8.34
C LEU A 22 -3.67 -10.99 -7.18
N PHE A 23 -4.76 -11.73 -7.41
CA PHE A 23 -5.72 -12.04 -6.36
C PHE A 23 -5.08 -12.81 -5.21
N VAL A 24 -4.34 -13.89 -5.48
CA VAL A 24 -3.68 -14.67 -4.41
C VAL A 24 -2.56 -13.87 -3.74
N SER A 25 -1.87 -12.99 -4.47
CA SER A 25 -0.88 -12.07 -3.90
C SER A 25 -1.54 -11.15 -2.87
N PHE A 26 -2.57 -10.41 -3.27
CA PHE A 26 -3.23 -9.42 -2.42
C PHE A 26 -4.03 -10.03 -1.26
N ARG A 27 -4.62 -11.21 -1.49
CA ARG A 27 -5.46 -11.85 -0.49
C ARG A 27 -4.68 -12.63 0.57
N MET A 28 -3.58 -13.26 0.16
CA MET A 28 -2.86 -14.22 1.00
C MET A 28 -1.41 -13.83 1.26
N ASN A 29 -0.90 -12.76 0.65
CA ASN A 29 0.53 -12.46 0.63
C ASN A 29 1.33 -13.69 0.16
N PHE A 30 0.84 -14.35 -0.90
CA PHE A 30 1.32 -15.66 -1.34
C PHE A 30 2.82 -15.69 -1.65
N PHE A 31 3.36 -14.57 -2.14
CA PHE A 31 4.78 -14.43 -2.48
C PHE A 31 5.64 -13.91 -1.32
N HIS A 32 5.06 -13.73 -0.13
CA HIS A 32 5.74 -13.22 1.07
C HIS A 32 6.48 -11.89 0.86
N VAL A 33 5.96 -11.06 -0.07
CA VAL A 33 6.56 -9.75 -0.41
C VAL A 33 6.38 -8.74 0.72
N ALA A 34 5.30 -8.85 1.50
CA ALA A 34 5.13 -8.09 2.73
C ALA A 34 5.50 -8.97 3.95
N GLU A 35 6.06 -8.36 4.99
CA GLU A 35 6.26 -9.00 6.29
C GLU A 35 4.91 -9.51 6.85
N SER A 36 4.84 -10.76 7.31
CA SER A 36 3.58 -11.41 7.69
C SER A 36 2.82 -10.68 8.80
N ASN A 37 3.53 -10.14 9.80
CA ASN A 37 2.92 -9.35 10.87
C ASN A 37 2.33 -8.05 10.31
N TRP A 38 3.05 -7.38 9.41
CA TRP A 38 2.57 -6.18 8.74
C TRP A 38 1.35 -6.48 7.89
N PHE A 39 1.38 -7.51 7.04
CA PHE A 39 0.23 -7.89 6.22
C PHE A 39 -1.03 -8.23 7.04
N ASN A 40 -0.87 -8.85 8.21
CA ASN A 40 -1.99 -9.22 9.07
C ASN A 40 -2.51 -8.08 9.94
N ASN A 41 -1.64 -7.15 10.34
CA ASN A 41 -1.98 -6.08 11.27
C ASN A 41 -1.99 -4.68 10.64
N ASN A 42 -1.84 -4.56 9.32
CA ASN A 42 -1.87 -3.28 8.62
C ASN A 42 -3.23 -2.62 8.78
N GLN A 43 -3.24 -1.44 9.40
CA GLN A 43 -4.40 -0.55 9.45
C GLN A 43 -5.64 -1.19 10.11
N LEU A 44 -5.44 -2.02 11.14
CA LEU A 44 -6.54 -2.62 11.92
C LEU A 44 -7.35 -1.57 12.68
N ASP A 45 -6.70 -0.50 13.12
CA ASP A 45 -7.34 0.69 13.68
C ASP A 45 -8.38 1.26 12.71
N SER A 46 -8.01 1.43 11.45
CA SER A 46 -8.93 1.90 10.40
C SER A 46 -10.01 0.87 10.03
N GLU A 47 -9.67 -0.43 9.95
CA GLU A 47 -10.68 -1.48 9.70
C GLU A 47 -11.72 -1.57 10.82
N SER A 48 -11.34 -1.21 12.05
CA SER A 48 -12.25 -1.25 13.20
C SER A 48 -13.46 -0.35 12.99
N LEU A 49 -13.30 0.75 12.24
CA LEU A 49 -14.36 1.70 11.91
C LEU A 49 -15.43 1.10 11.01
N VAL A 50 -15.03 0.18 10.13
CA VAL A 50 -15.93 -0.53 9.21
C VAL A 50 -16.68 -1.61 9.98
N LEU A 51 -15.98 -2.40 10.80
CA LEU A 51 -16.62 -3.42 11.65
C LEU A 51 -17.59 -2.80 12.66
N GLY A 52 -17.24 -1.66 13.25
CA GLY A 52 -18.11 -0.90 14.14
C GLY A 52 -19.43 -0.52 13.46
N LYS A 53 -19.36 -0.02 12.22
CA LYS A 53 -20.56 0.22 11.42
C LYS A 53 -21.38 -1.05 11.15
N ILE A 54 -20.74 -2.15 10.76
CA ILE A 54 -21.45 -3.39 10.43
C ILE A 54 -22.24 -3.91 11.64
N LEU A 55 -21.61 -3.93 12.81
CA LEU A 55 -22.25 -4.29 14.07
C LEU A 55 -23.45 -3.37 14.36
N ASP A 56 -23.32 -2.07 14.14
CA ASP A 56 -24.38 -1.12 14.44
C ASP A 56 -25.57 -1.30 13.51
N ALA A 57 -25.29 -1.58 12.24
CA ALA A 57 -26.31 -1.83 11.24
C ALA A 57 -27.17 -3.07 11.54
N ARG A 58 -26.68 -4.05 12.32
CA ARG A 58 -27.45 -5.22 12.76
C ARG A 58 -28.53 -4.84 13.78
N GLU A 59 -28.23 -3.90 14.65
CA GLU A 59 -29.10 -3.48 15.75
C GLU A 59 -30.04 -2.34 15.31
N ASN A 60 -29.47 -1.34 14.64
CA ASN A 60 -30.14 -0.07 14.36
C ASN A 60 -30.56 0.06 12.89
N GLY A 61 -30.07 -0.81 12.01
CA GLY A 61 -30.32 -0.76 10.57
C GLY A 61 -29.29 0.07 9.79
N ILE A 62 -29.07 -0.32 8.53
CA ILE A 62 -27.98 0.18 7.67
C ILE A 62 -27.97 1.71 7.54
N MET A 63 -29.13 2.35 7.40
CA MET A 63 -29.24 3.79 7.13
C MET A 63 -29.42 4.65 8.39
N ARG A 64 -29.61 4.06 9.58
CA ARG A 64 -29.91 4.84 10.80
C ARG A 64 -28.67 5.44 11.46
N SER A 65 -27.48 4.92 11.15
CA SER A 65 -26.21 5.38 11.71
C SER A 65 -25.26 5.90 10.64
N TYR A 66 -24.22 6.60 11.09
CA TYR A 66 -23.16 7.13 10.24
C TYR A 66 -22.45 6.03 9.44
N GLY A 67 -21.72 6.36 8.37
CA GLY A 67 -21.14 5.32 7.49
C GLY A 67 -19.95 4.56 8.09
N LEU A 68 -19.35 5.07 9.16
CA LEU A 68 -18.23 4.48 9.89
C LEU A 68 -18.30 4.93 11.36
N GLY A 69 -17.72 4.14 12.26
CA GLY A 69 -17.66 4.50 13.67
C GLY A 69 -17.08 3.42 14.58
N TRP A 70 -16.98 3.71 15.86
CA TRP A 70 -16.44 2.81 16.89
C TRP A 70 -17.32 2.84 18.14
N TYR A 71 -17.24 1.83 19.01
CA TYR A 71 -18.08 1.70 20.21
C TYR A 71 -17.37 2.02 21.53
N SER A 72 -16.05 2.17 21.53
CA SER A 72 -15.27 2.21 22.77
C SER A 72 -15.14 3.61 23.39
N ASP A 73 -15.11 3.60 24.72
CA ASP A 73 -14.44 4.58 25.60
C ASP A 73 -12.90 4.35 25.66
N GLU A 74 -12.41 3.26 25.05
CA GLU A 74 -10.97 2.96 24.95
C GLU A 74 -10.27 3.92 24.00
N LYS A 75 -9.14 4.48 24.44
CA LYS A 75 -8.31 5.42 23.66
C LYS A 75 -7.52 4.75 22.53
N ASP A 76 -7.43 3.42 22.48
CA ASP A 76 -6.62 2.67 21.50
C ASP A 76 -7.49 1.86 20.51
N LEU A 77 -7.62 2.37 19.29
CA LEU A 77 -8.40 1.77 18.19
C LEU A 77 -7.86 0.40 17.74
N ARG A 78 -6.60 0.07 18.03
CA ARG A 78 -6.03 -1.24 17.67
C ARG A 78 -6.55 -2.35 18.57
N MET A 79 -6.69 -2.08 19.87
CA MET A 79 -7.31 -3.02 20.82
C MET A 79 -8.81 -3.15 20.55
N ALA A 80 -9.45 -2.03 20.18
CA ALA A 80 -10.83 -2.02 19.74
C ALA A 80 -11.10 -2.95 18.54
N TRP A 81 -10.16 -3.08 17.58
CA TRP A 81 -10.35 -4.01 16.45
C TRP A 81 -10.44 -5.48 16.89
N LEU A 82 -9.59 -5.93 17.82
CA LEU A 82 -9.64 -7.31 18.31
C LEU A 82 -10.96 -7.60 19.02
N ASP A 83 -11.42 -6.65 19.83
CA ASP A 83 -12.72 -6.73 20.50
C ASP A 83 -13.88 -6.75 19.50
N TYR A 84 -13.89 -5.87 18.51
CA TYR A 84 -14.96 -5.80 17.50
C TYR A 84 -14.99 -7.02 16.61
N ARG A 85 -13.81 -7.52 16.19
CA ARG A 85 -13.72 -8.76 15.44
C ARG A 85 -14.25 -9.93 16.25
N ASN A 86 -13.87 -10.03 17.53
CA ASN A 86 -14.38 -11.10 18.40
C ASN A 86 -15.90 -10.97 18.62
N THR A 87 -16.41 -9.75 18.80
CA THR A 87 -17.85 -9.48 18.93
C THR A 87 -18.60 -9.89 17.67
N TYR A 88 -18.10 -9.49 16.50
CA TYR A 88 -18.65 -9.86 15.20
C TYR A 88 -18.63 -11.37 14.96
N LEU A 89 -17.50 -12.03 15.17
CA LEU A 89 -17.35 -13.47 14.93
C LEU A 89 -18.21 -14.32 15.87
N ASN A 90 -18.46 -13.85 17.08
CA ASN A 90 -19.31 -14.53 18.06
C ASN A 90 -20.80 -14.13 17.94
N ASN A 91 -21.16 -13.36 16.92
CA ASN A 91 -22.52 -12.84 16.70
C ASN A 91 -23.12 -12.19 17.96
N LYS A 92 -22.30 -11.42 18.68
CA LYS A 92 -22.73 -10.69 19.88
C LYS A 92 -23.16 -9.28 19.50
N SER A 93 -24.13 -8.76 20.26
CA SER A 93 -24.46 -7.33 20.22
C SER A 93 -23.32 -6.52 20.82
N ALA A 94 -23.06 -5.35 20.23
CA ALA A 94 -22.09 -4.41 20.78
C ALA A 94 -22.60 -3.77 22.09
N ASN A 95 -23.93 -3.74 22.31
CA ASN A 95 -24.62 -3.19 23.48
C ASN A 95 -24.11 -1.78 23.87
N LYS A 96 -23.68 -0.99 22.88
CA LYS A 96 -23.08 0.35 23.06
C LYS A 96 -23.50 1.26 21.92
N LYS A 97 -23.49 2.57 22.17
CA LYS A 97 -23.76 3.57 21.14
C LYS A 97 -22.54 3.73 20.23
N LEU A 98 -22.74 3.72 18.92
CA LEU A 98 -21.69 4.00 17.94
C LEU A 98 -21.27 5.48 18.01
N ASN A 99 -19.98 5.73 18.23
CA ASN A 99 -19.35 7.02 18.01
C ASN A 99 -19.04 7.18 16.51
N PRO A 100 -19.60 8.21 15.84
CA PRO A 100 -19.46 8.37 14.40
C PRO A 100 -18.06 8.84 14.01
N TYR A 101 -17.51 8.25 12.95
CA TYR A 101 -16.27 8.72 12.33
C TYR A 101 -16.58 9.82 11.30
N THR A 102 -16.52 11.07 11.74
CA THR A 102 -16.99 12.26 11.01
C THR A 102 -16.02 12.82 9.95
N SER A 103 -14.93 12.11 9.65
CA SER A 103 -13.94 12.60 8.66
C SER A 103 -14.29 12.22 7.22
N GLN A 104 -15.27 11.35 6.98
CA GLN A 104 -15.70 10.91 5.66
C GLN A 104 -17.12 10.34 5.68
N VAL A 105 -17.72 10.18 4.49
CA VAL A 105 -19.05 9.56 4.31
C VAL A 105 -19.09 8.11 4.78
N GLY A 106 -18.08 7.30 4.43
CA GLY A 106 -18.03 5.89 4.84
C GLY A 106 -18.85 4.95 3.96
N LEU A 107 -18.87 5.17 2.63
CA LEU A 107 -19.65 4.34 1.69
C LEU A 107 -19.37 2.83 1.84
N GLN A 108 -18.11 2.47 2.11
CA GLN A 108 -17.70 1.09 2.34
C GLN A 108 -18.43 0.44 3.52
N GLY A 109 -18.69 1.18 4.60
CA GLY A 109 -19.42 0.65 5.75
C GLY A 109 -20.89 0.37 5.41
N PHE A 110 -21.55 1.22 4.62
CA PHE A 110 -22.91 0.96 4.13
C PHE A 110 -22.98 -0.27 3.21
N VAL A 111 -22.02 -0.39 2.29
CA VAL A 111 -21.96 -1.52 1.35
C VAL A 111 -21.72 -2.85 2.09
N PHE A 112 -20.72 -2.91 2.97
CA PHE A 112 -20.45 -4.15 3.71
C PHE A 112 -21.55 -4.49 4.71
N SER A 113 -22.20 -3.50 5.34
CA SER A 113 -23.38 -3.75 6.18
C SER A 113 -24.55 -4.32 5.38
N THR A 114 -24.70 -3.90 4.12
CA THR A 114 -25.72 -4.45 3.22
C THR A 114 -25.41 -5.90 2.90
N PHE A 115 -24.16 -6.23 2.53
CA PHE A 115 -23.75 -7.62 2.31
C PHE A 115 -23.90 -8.48 3.56
N ASP A 116 -23.54 -7.94 4.73
CA ASP A 116 -23.65 -8.63 6.01
C ASP A 116 -25.09 -9.07 6.31
N LYS A 117 -26.06 -8.22 5.95
CA LYS A 117 -27.49 -8.45 6.15
C LYS A 117 -28.09 -9.44 5.14
N ILE A 118 -27.67 -9.40 3.88
CA ILE A 118 -28.30 -10.20 2.81
C ILE A 118 -27.69 -11.60 2.64
N ILE A 119 -26.44 -11.82 3.05
CA ILE A 119 -25.75 -13.11 2.88
C ILE A 119 -26.06 -13.99 4.11
N PRO A 120 -26.84 -15.10 3.98
CA PRO A 120 -27.29 -15.91 5.11
C PRO A 120 -26.28 -17.02 5.47
N VAL A 121 -25.05 -16.63 5.80
CA VAL A 121 -23.95 -17.56 6.14
C VAL A 121 -23.26 -17.14 7.44
N THR A 122 -22.32 -17.94 7.94
CA THR A 122 -21.58 -17.63 9.18
C THR A 122 -20.76 -16.33 9.07
N GLU A 123 -20.57 -15.64 10.20
CA GLU A 123 -19.88 -14.35 10.24
C GLU A 123 -18.40 -14.46 9.82
N LYS A 124 -17.76 -15.58 10.18
CA LYS A 124 -16.42 -15.89 9.69
C LYS A 124 -16.35 -15.90 8.17
N PHE A 125 -17.33 -16.55 7.52
CA PHE A 125 -17.37 -16.61 6.06
C PHE A 125 -17.63 -15.23 5.45
N LYS A 126 -18.57 -14.44 6.00
CA LYS A 126 -18.85 -13.08 5.50
C LYS A 126 -17.63 -12.18 5.58
N LEU A 127 -16.89 -12.19 6.69
CA LEU A 127 -15.68 -11.39 6.85
C LEU A 127 -14.61 -11.80 5.82
N HIS A 128 -14.40 -13.10 5.61
CA HIS A 128 -13.50 -13.57 4.56
C HIS A 128 -13.97 -13.15 3.17
N PHE A 129 -15.27 -13.22 2.89
CA PHE A 129 -15.86 -12.75 1.65
C PHE A 129 -15.61 -11.24 1.41
N PHE A 130 -15.69 -10.40 2.44
CA PHE A 130 -15.38 -8.97 2.30
C PHE A 130 -13.90 -8.73 1.92
N TYR A 131 -12.99 -9.46 2.56
CA TYR A 131 -11.56 -9.43 2.21
C TYR A 131 -11.30 -9.96 0.79
N ASP A 132 -11.97 -11.05 0.40
CA ASP A 132 -11.89 -11.63 -0.94
C ASP A 132 -12.41 -10.64 -1.98
N LEU A 133 -13.55 -9.99 -1.72
CA LEU A 133 -14.15 -9.01 -2.62
C LEU A 133 -13.20 -7.83 -2.89
N ASN A 134 -12.61 -7.24 -1.85
CA ASN A 134 -11.67 -6.13 -2.02
C ASN A 134 -10.40 -6.57 -2.78
N SER A 135 -9.83 -7.72 -2.42
CA SER A 135 -8.63 -8.24 -3.08
C SER A 135 -8.90 -8.58 -4.55
N PHE A 136 -10.08 -9.15 -4.85
CA PHE A 136 -10.50 -9.50 -6.19
C PHE A 136 -10.75 -8.26 -7.05
N LEU A 137 -11.45 -7.24 -6.54
CA LEU A 137 -11.70 -6.01 -7.27
C LEU A 137 -10.40 -5.26 -7.56
N LEU A 138 -9.45 -5.22 -6.62
CA LEU A 138 -8.13 -4.62 -6.87
C LEU A 138 -7.38 -5.40 -7.95
N ALA A 139 -7.32 -6.74 -7.83
CA ALA A 139 -6.69 -7.61 -8.81
C ALA A 139 -7.32 -7.45 -10.20
N LEU A 140 -8.64 -7.32 -10.30
CA LEU A 140 -9.37 -7.12 -11.54
C LEU A 140 -9.03 -5.78 -12.20
N ILE A 141 -9.07 -4.68 -11.45
CA ILE A 141 -8.77 -3.35 -12.00
C ILE A 141 -7.31 -3.28 -12.48
N LEU A 142 -6.37 -3.76 -11.67
CA LEU A 142 -4.97 -3.79 -12.07
C LEU A 142 -4.72 -4.72 -13.27
N THR A 143 -5.39 -5.88 -13.32
CA THR A 143 -5.33 -6.77 -14.49
C THR A 143 -5.84 -6.09 -15.75
N LEU A 144 -6.92 -5.30 -15.67
CA LEU A 144 -7.43 -4.53 -16.81
C LEU A 144 -6.44 -3.45 -17.27
N ILE A 145 -5.78 -2.75 -16.34
CA ILE A 145 -4.73 -1.77 -16.65
C ILE A 145 -3.51 -2.44 -17.29
N VAL A 146 -3.05 -3.57 -16.74
CA VAL A 146 -1.96 -4.38 -17.32
C VAL A 146 -2.33 -4.85 -18.72
N THR A 147 -3.57 -5.29 -18.91
CA THR A 147 -4.07 -5.75 -20.21
C THR A 147 -4.15 -4.62 -21.22
N TRP A 148 -4.54 -3.41 -20.80
CA TRP A 148 -4.53 -2.22 -21.65
C TRP A 148 -3.12 -1.94 -22.21
N LEU A 149 -2.10 -1.87 -21.35
CA LEU A 149 -0.72 -1.66 -21.80
C LEU A 149 -0.17 -2.86 -22.59
N THR A 150 -0.62 -4.08 -22.28
CA THR A 150 -0.29 -5.28 -23.06
C THR A 150 -0.83 -5.20 -24.49
N LYS A 151 -2.03 -4.62 -24.68
CA LYS A 151 -2.62 -4.40 -26.01
C LYS A 151 -1.89 -3.30 -26.79
N GLU A 152 -1.47 -2.23 -26.11
CA GLU A 152 -0.72 -1.13 -26.74
C GLU A 152 0.65 -1.57 -27.25
N PHE A 153 1.27 -2.53 -26.56
CA PHE A 153 2.57 -3.08 -26.91
C PHE A 153 2.48 -4.58 -27.21
N ASN A 154 2.85 -5.44 -26.24
CA ASN A 154 2.76 -6.90 -26.36
C ASN A 154 2.76 -7.58 -24.97
N VAL A 155 2.62 -8.90 -24.95
CA VAL A 155 2.54 -9.73 -23.73
C VAL A 155 3.79 -9.62 -22.84
N PHE A 156 4.97 -9.36 -23.39
CA PHE A 156 6.19 -9.19 -22.59
C PHE A 156 6.07 -7.99 -21.65
N ILE A 157 5.53 -6.86 -22.14
CA ILE A 157 5.26 -5.67 -21.31
C ILE A 157 4.26 -6.04 -20.20
N GLY A 158 3.22 -6.81 -20.55
CA GLY A 158 2.28 -7.34 -19.57
C GLY A 158 2.94 -8.15 -18.46
N ILE A 159 3.88 -9.04 -18.80
CA ILE A 159 4.63 -9.84 -17.82
C ILE A 159 5.49 -8.94 -16.91
N VAL A 160 6.19 -7.96 -17.46
CA VAL A 160 6.99 -7.00 -16.67
C VAL A 160 6.10 -6.24 -15.68
N LEU A 161 4.94 -5.76 -16.14
CA LEU A 161 3.97 -5.07 -15.29
C LEU A 161 3.42 -6.00 -14.21
N LEU A 162 3.04 -7.23 -14.56
CA LEU A 162 2.55 -8.22 -13.60
C LEU A 162 3.59 -8.48 -12.50
N ILE A 163 4.85 -8.73 -12.88
CA ILE A 163 5.96 -8.93 -11.94
C ILE A 163 6.12 -7.72 -11.03
N SER A 164 6.24 -6.51 -11.60
CA SER A 164 6.39 -5.28 -10.79
C SER A 164 5.22 -5.03 -9.84
N THR A 165 4.01 -5.45 -10.20
CA THR A 165 2.82 -5.30 -9.36
C THR A 165 2.82 -6.33 -8.22
N ILE A 166 3.18 -7.59 -8.50
CA ILE A 166 3.24 -8.66 -7.51
C ILE A 166 4.30 -8.36 -6.44
N PHE A 167 5.46 -7.82 -6.85
CA PHE A 167 6.55 -7.49 -5.94
C PHE A 167 6.34 -6.17 -5.17
N SER A 168 5.14 -5.57 -5.23
CA SER A 168 4.80 -4.41 -4.39
C SER A 168 4.25 -4.87 -3.02
N PRO A 169 5.00 -4.69 -1.92
CA PRO A 169 4.47 -4.93 -0.58
C PRO A 169 3.30 -3.98 -0.26
N TRP A 170 3.36 -2.74 -0.74
CA TRP A 170 2.33 -1.73 -0.53
C TRP A 170 0.99 -2.11 -1.15
N LEU A 171 0.94 -2.53 -2.40
CA LEU A 171 -0.32 -3.00 -3.00
C LEU A 171 -0.84 -4.25 -2.30
N THR A 172 0.06 -5.11 -1.81
CA THR A 172 -0.28 -6.35 -1.11
C THR A 172 -0.98 -6.09 0.22
N ILE A 173 -0.43 -5.25 1.11
CA ILE A 173 -1.03 -4.97 2.43
C ILE A 173 -2.37 -4.22 2.35
N PHE A 174 -2.58 -3.42 1.30
CA PHE A 174 -3.83 -2.69 1.10
C PHE A 174 -4.88 -3.50 0.34
N GLY A 175 -4.51 -4.66 -0.22
CA GLY A 175 -5.34 -5.45 -1.11
C GLY A 175 -6.62 -5.98 -0.46
N LYS A 176 -6.51 -6.51 0.76
CA LYS A 176 -7.68 -6.99 1.52
C LYS A 176 -8.38 -5.89 2.32
N ASN A 177 -7.71 -4.79 2.63
CA ASN A 177 -8.14 -3.90 3.70
C ASN A 177 -9.56 -3.30 3.50
N LEU A 178 -10.43 -3.45 4.50
CA LEU A 178 -11.85 -3.04 4.41
C LEU A 178 -12.08 -1.54 4.46
N TYR A 179 -11.19 -0.79 5.11
CA TYR A 179 -11.29 0.66 5.22
C TYR A 179 -10.83 1.34 3.93
N TRP A 180 -9.67 0.92 3.42
CA TRP A 180 -8.97 1.61 2.33
C TRP A 180 -9.58 1.35 0.96
N VAL A 181 -10.21 0.19 0.77
CA VAL A 181 -10.95 -0.17 -0.45
C VAL A 181 -10.16 0.22 -1.71
N SER A 182 -8.93 -0.27 -1.77
CA SER A 182 -7.84 0.24 -2.61
C SER A 182 -8.10 0.17 -4.11
N TRP A 183 -9.03 -0.69 -4.55
CA TRP A 183 -9.49 -0.72 -5.94
C TRP A 183 -10.12 0.60 -6.39
N THR A 184 -10.70 1.38 -5.48
CA THR A 184 -11.25 2.72 -5.78
C THR A 184 -10.18 3.74 -6.17
N TRP A 185 -8.91 3.51 -5.83
CA TRP A 185 -7.81 4.42 -6.15
C TRP A 185 -7.48 4.41 -7.65
N PHE A 186 -7.69 3.27 -8.29
CA PHE A 186 -7.43 3.05 -9.71
C PHE A 186 -8.71 3.16 -10.56
N LEU A 187 -9.89 3.12 -9.95
CA LEU A 187 -11.17 3.12 -10.66
C LEU A 187 -11.36 4.32 -11.61
N PRO A 188 -11.11 5.59 -11.21
CA PRO A 188 -11.25 6.72 -12.14
C PRO A 188 -10.30 6.65 -13.35
N MET A 189 -9.09 6.13 -13.16
CA MET A 189 -8.15 5.88 -14.24
C MET A 189 -8.61 4.75 -15.16
N LEU A 190 -9.13 3.64 -14.60
CA LEU A 190 -9.69 2.56 -15.41
C LEU A 190 -10.87 3.05 -16.24
N VAL A 191 -11.78 3.84 -15.67
CA VAL A 191 -12.90 4.44 -16.40
C VAL A 191 -12.39 5.27 -17.58
N SER A 192 -11.36 6.09 -17.36
CA SER A 192 -10.70 6.86 -18.40
C SER A 192 -10.13 5.97 -19.52
N ILE A 193 -9.46 4.87 -19.17
CA ILE A 193 -8.96 3.88 -20.15
C ILE A 193 -10.11 3.28 -20.96
N LEU A 194 -11.19 2.83 -20.31
CA LEU A 194 -12.33 2.18 -20.97
C LEU A 194 -13.06 3.14 -21.93
N ILE A 195 -13.24 4.40 -21.53
CA ILE A 195 -13.80 5.45 -22.39
C ILE A 195 -12.95 5.62 -23.64
N LEU A 196 -11.62 5.67 -23.49
CA LEU A 196 -10.68 5.89 -24.57
C LEU A 196 -10.59 4.67 -25.50
N GLU A 197 -10.55 3.45 -24.97
CA GLU A 197 -10.64 2.23 -25.78
C GLU A 197 -11.94 2.19 -26.59
N TYR A 198 -13.08 2.52 -25.95
CA TYR A 198 -14.36 2.60 -26.63
C TYR A 198 -14.37 3.67 -27.72
N ALA A 199 -13.81 4.86 -27.44
CA ALA A 199 -13.74 5.96 -28.40
C ALA A 199 -12.86 5.62 -29.61
N ASP A 200 -11.73 4.94 -29.39
CA ASP A 200 -10.84 4.47 -30.46
C ASP A 200 -11.52 3.38 -31.31
N TYR A 201 -12.32 2.50 -30.70
CA TYR A 201 -13.07 1.45 -31.39
C TYR A 201 -14.21 2.03 -32.23
N LYS A 202 -15.02 2.93 -31.65
CA LYS A 202 -16.19 3.54 -32.33
C LYS A 202 -15.83 4.74 -33.20
N LYS A 203 -14.59 5.22 -33.14
CA LYS A 203 -14.13 6.47 -33.79
C LYS A 203 -14.96 7.70 -33.38
N ASN A 204 -15.57 7.65 -32.19
CA ASN A 204 -16.38 8.73 -31.64
C ASN A 204 -16.22 8.80 -30.12
N PHE A 205 -15.99 9.99 -29.57
CA PHE A 205 -15.80 10.17 -28.14
C PHE A 205 -17.15 10.30 -27.42
N PRO A 206 -17.50 9.40 -26.48
CA PRO A 206 -18.82 9.38 -25.85
C PRO A 206 -18.90 10.41 -24.71
N MET A 207 -19.03 11.70 -25.06
CA MET A 207 -18.87 12.84 -24.16
C MET A 207 -19.69 12.74 -22.84
N ILE A 208 -20.99 12.47 -22.95
CA ILE A 208 -21.91 12.40 -21.79
C ILE A 208 -21.55 11.21 -20.89
N PHE A 209 -21.35 10.04 -21.49
CA PHE A 209 -20.96 8.84 -20.75
C PHE A 209 -19.62 9.04 -20.04
N ALA A 210 -18.65 9.66 -20.73
CA ALA A 210 -17.35 9.97 -20.14
C ALA A 210 -17.48 10.89 -18.92
N PHE A 211 -18.31 11.92 -19.03
CA PHE A 211 -18.57 12.85 -17.92
C PHE A 211 -19.20 12.13 -16.71
N ILE A 212 -20.32 11.43 -16.94
CA ILE A 212 -21.08 10.78 -15.86
C ILE A 212 -20.25 9.68 -15.19
N SER A 213 -19.64 8.79 -15.97
CA SER A 213 -18.85 7.68 -15.41
C SER A 213 -17.62 8.16 -14.64
N THR A 214 -16.95 9.21 -15.11
CA THR A 214 -15.83 9.83 -14.39
C THR A 214 -16.29 10.46 -13.07
N ALA A 215 -17.37 11.24 -13.10
CA ALA A 215 -17.93 11.87 -11.90
C ALA A 215 -18.35 10.82 -10.86
N VAL A 216 -19.02 9.74 -11.29
CA VAL A 216 -19.42 8.63 -10.41
C VAL A 216 -18.20 7.91 -9.83
N ALA A 217 -17.18 7.62 -10.63
CA ALA A 217 -15.98 6.94 -10.14
C ALA A 217 -15.23 7.76 -9.07
N VAL A 218 -15.09 9.07 -9.29
CA VAL A 218 -14.46 9.99 -8.33
C VAL A 218 -15.34 10.18 -7.08
N MET A 219 -16.66 10.24 -7.25
CA MET A 219 -17.61 10.29 -6.13
C MET A 219 -17.49 9.04 -5.26
N ILE A 220 -17.48 7.83 -5.85
CA ILE A 220 -17.29 6.56 -5.13
C ILE A 220 -16.01 6.59 -4.30
N LYS A 221 -14.88 6.95 -4.92
CA LYS A 221 -13.60 7.06 -4.20
C LYS A 221 -13.71 8.05 -3.03
N SER A 222 -14.27 9.23 -3.27
CA SER A 222 -14.36 10.31 -2.30
C SER A 222 -15.30 9.96 -1.13
N MET A 223 -16.37 9.21 -1.38
CA MET A 223 -17.26 8.71 -0.33
C MET A 223 -16.65 7.55 0.48
N CYS A 224 -15.71 6.80 -0.10
CA CYS A 224 -14.90 5.82 0.62
C CYS A 224 -13.69 6.44 1.35
N GLY A 225 -13.40 7.72 1.10
CA GLY A 225 -12.37 8.52 1.76
C GLY A 225 -11.75 9.59 0.88
N TYR A 226 -11.42 10.73 1.48
CA TYR A 226 -10.81 11.87 0.79
C TYR A 226 -9.29 11.75 0.66
N GLU A 227 -8.70 10.78 1.34
CA GLU A 227 -7.30 10.44 1.23
C GLU A 227 -6.95 10.16 -0.23
N PHE A 228 -5.83 10.75 -0.66
CA PHE A 228 -5.21 10.57 -1.97
C PHE A 228 -5.98 11.18 -3.15
N ILE A 229 -6.98 12.03 -2.90
CA ILE A 229 -7.84 12.55 -3.97
C ILE A 229 -7.06 13.31 -5.05
N SER A 230 -6.04 14.11 -4.70
CA SER A 230 -5.23 14.82 -5.69
C SER A 230 -4.43 13.85 -6.58
N THR A 231 -3.86 12.79 -5.99
CA THR A 231 -3.17 11.72 -6.72
C THR A 231 -4.12 11.06 -7.72
N ILE A 232 -5.34 10.74 -7.29
CA ILE A 232 -6.32 10.01 -8.10
C ILE A 232 -6.88 10.88 -9.24
N LEU A 233 -7.12 12.17 -8.98
CA LEU A 233 -7.54 13.12 -10.00
C LEU A 233 -6.48 13.30 -11.09
N ILE A 234 -5.19 13.29 -10.73
CA ILE A 234 -4.11 13.31 -11.73
C ILE A 234 -3.99 11.95 -12.43
N ALA A 235 -4.13 10.84 -11.70
CA ALA A 235 -4.04 9.49 -12.25
C ALA A 235 -5.07 9.25 -13.37
N MET A 236 -6.31 9.73 -13.21
CA MET A 236 -7.34 9.60 -14.25
C MET A 236 -7.03 10.39 -15.53
N MET A 237 -6.18 11.41 -15.46
CA MET A 237 -5.79 12.21 -16.63
C MET A 237 -4.70 11.55 -17.47
N ILE A 238 -3.90 10.64 -16.90
CA ILE A 238 -2.74 10.06 -17.58
C ILE A 238 -3.10 9.32 -18.88
N PRO A 239 -4.17 8.48 -18.93
CA PRO A 239 -4.60 7.86 -20.18
C PRO A 239 -4.90 8.87 -21.30
N TYR A 240 -5.47 10.04 -20.99
CA TYR A 240 -5.75 11.06 -21.99
C TYR A 240 -4.48 11.67 -22.59
N ILE A 241 -3.45 11.86 -21.77
CA ILE A 241 -2.13 12.32 -22.22
C ILE A 241 -1.50 11.25 -23.14
N TYR A 242 -1.54 9.99 -22.72
CA TYR A 242 -1.04 8.88 -23.51
C TYR A 242 -1.73 8.78 -24.88
N TYR A 243 -3.06 8.81 -24.93
CA TYR A 243 -3.82 8.72 -26.19
C TYR A 243 -3.63 9.97 -27.06
N ALA A 244 -3.60 11.16 -26.47
CA ALA A 244 -3.41 12.39 -27.25
C ALA A 244 -2.09 12.38 -28.03
N ILE A 245 -1.02 11.87 -27.42
CA ILE A 245 0.30 11.80 -28.06
C ILE A 245 0.37 10.58 -28.99
N SER A 246 0.02 9.38 -28.51
CA SER A 246 0.15 8.14 -29.29
C SER A 246 -0.75 8.11 -30.54
N ARG A 247 -1.93 8.72 -30.45
CA ARG A 247 -2.91 8.84 -31.55
C ARG A 247 -2.88 10.19 -32.26
N ARG A 248 -1.96 11.08 -31.90
CA ARG A 248 -1.75 12.39 -32.54
C ARG A 248 -3.03 13.23 -32.61
N TRP A 249 -3.73 13.35 -31.49
CA TRP A 249 -4.91 14.19 -31.40
C TRP A 249 -4.59 15.65 -31.72
N LEU A 250 -5.59 16.37 -32.22
CA LEU A 250 -5.50 17.83 -32.31
C LEU A 250 -5.42 18.41 -30.90
N LYS A 251 -4.69 19.53 -30.73
CA LYS A 251 -4.59 20.22 -29.44
C LYS A 251 -5.98 20.50 -28.84
N ARG A 252 -6.94 20.91 -29.68
CA ARG A 252 -8.34 21.12 -29.29
C ARG A 252 -8.97 19.88 -28.64
N ASP A 253 -8.79 18.70 -29.22
CA ASP A 253 -9.38 17.46 -28.70
C ASP A 253 -8.81 17.10 -27.33
N LEU A 254 -7.49 17.28 -27.16
CA LEU A 254 -6.86 17.13 -25.85
C LEU A 254 -7.47 18.10 -24.84
N PHE A 255 -7.51 19.41 -25.13
CA PHE A 255 -8.04 20.39 -24.18
C PHE A 255 -9.51 20.15 -23.83
N VAL A 256 -10.36 19.84 -24.81
CA VAL A 256 -11.80 19.57 -24.56
C VAL A 256 -11.98 18.32 -23.71
N ARG A 257 -11.34 17.21 -24.07
CA ARG A 257 -11.51 15.93 -23.36
C ARG A 257 -10.88 15.96 -21.96
N PHE A 258 -9.70 16.58 -21.84
CA PHE A 258 -9.02 16.78 -20.56
C PHE A 258 -9.79 17.73 -19.65
N GLY A 259 -10.30 18.85 -20.18
CA GLY A 259 -11.15 19.77 -19.42
C GLY A 259 -12.44 19.11 -18.95
N LEU A 260 -13.08 18.32 -19.81
CA LEU A 260 -14.30 17.59 -19.49
C LEU A 260 -14.14 16.62 -18.32
N ILE A 261 -13.11 15.77 -18.33
CA ILE A 261 -12.88 14.82 -17.23
C ILE A 261 -12.43 15.54 -15.95
N SER A 262 -11.72 16.67 -16.08
CA SER A 262 -11.31 17.47 -14.93
C SER A 262 -12.54 18.04 -14.21
N ILE A 263 -13.47 18.64 -14.98
CA ILE A 263 -14.74 19.16 -14.45
C ILE A 263 -15.59 18.02 -13.88
N ALA A 264 -15.66 16.88 -14.56
CA ALA A 264 -16.39 15.72 -14.08
C ALA A 264 -15.84 15.19 -12.73
N GLY A 265 -14.52 15.07 -12.61
CA GLY A 265 -13.89 14.65 -11.36
C GLY A 265 -14.12 15.64 -10.22
N LEU A 266 -13.99 16.95 -10.48
CA LEU A 266 -14.32 17.99 -9.50
C LEU A 266 -15.79 17.90 -9.07
N LEU A 267 -16.72 17.70 -10.01
CA LEU A 267 -18.13 17.54 -9.70
C LEU A 267 -18.37 16.32 -8.82
N GLY A 268 -17.77 15.17 -9.13
CA GLY A 268 -17.88 13.95 -8.32
C GLY A 268 -17.39 14.14 -6.88
N PHE A 269 -16.27 14.86 -6.71
CA PHE A 269 -15.73 15.23 -5.40
C PHE A 269 -16.66 16.19 -4.64
N ILE A 270 -17.18 17.23 -5.30
CA ILE A 270 -18.11 18.20 -4.70
C ILE A 270 -19.40 17.51 -4.24
N ILE A 271 -19.97 16.61 -5.06
CA ILE A 271 -21.16 15.84 -4.69
C ILE A 271 -20.88 15.01 -3.42
N ALA A 272 -19.72 14.36 -3.32
CA ALA A 272 -19.35 13.62 -2.12
C ALA A 272 -19.22 14.53 -0.87
N ILE A 273 -18.70 15.74 -1.00
CA ILE A 273 -18.66 16.73 0.10
C ILE A 273 -20.07 17.17 0.49
N ILE A 274 -20.96 17.40 -0.47
CA ILE A 274 -22.36 17.80 -0.19
C ILE A 274 -23.06 16.68 0.57
N ILE A 275 -22.94 15.43 0.13
CA ILE A 275 -23.49 14.26 0.85
C ILE A 275 -22.93 14.20 2.27
N HIS A 276 -21.61 14.39 2.42
CA HIS A 276 -20.98 14.40 3.73
C HIS A 276 -21.50 15.52 4.65
N ALA A 277 -21.67 16.73 4.12
CA ALA A 277 -22.23 17.86 4.85
C ALA A 277 -23.67 17.58 5.31
N ILE A 278 -24.49 16.98 4.45
CA ILE A 278 -25.87 16.55 4.80
C ILE A 278 -25.83 15.53 5.94
N MET A 279 -24.93 14.54 5.88
CA MET A 279 -24.79 13.55 6.95
C MET A 279 -24.31 14.16 8.27
N LEU A 280 -23.35 15.10 8.22
CA LEU A 280 -22.90 15.83 9.41
C LEU A 280 -24.02 16.70 9.99
N TYR A 281 -24.83 17.34 9.14
CA TYR A 281 -25.97 18.12 9.61
C TYR A 281 -27.02 17.23 10.28
N SER A 282 -27.27 16.05 9.73
CA SER A 282 -28.15 15.06 10.38
C SER A 282 -27.62 14.58 11.74
N LEU A 283 -26.31 14.67 11.99
CA LEU A 283 -25.69 14.29 13.25
C LEU A 283 -25.69 15.43 14.28
N PHE A 284 -25.37 16.63 13.84
CA PHE A 284 -25.13 17.79 14.71
C PHE A 284 -26.33 18.71 14.86
N SER A 285 -27.24 18.72 13.87
CA SER A 285 -28.32 19.69 13.74
C SER A 285 -27.85 21.16 13.81
N ASP A 286 -26.58 21.43 13.49
CA ASP A 286 -25.94 22.74 13.55
C ASP A 286 -24.98 22.92 12.37
N LEU A 287 -25.26 23.91 11.52
CA LEU A 287 -24.44 24.23 10.35
C LEU A 287 -23.04 24.74 10.71
N ASN A 288 -22.87 25.40 11.86
CA ASN A 288 -21.56 25.86 12.32
C ASN A 288 -20.67 24.67 12.67
N MET A 289 -21.21 23.66 13.37
CA MET A 289 -20.48 22.42 13.66
C MET A 289 -20.12 21.64 12.39
N VAL A 290 -21.00 21.61 11.38
CA VAL A 290 -20.71 21.02 10.07
C VAL A 290 -19.52 21.73 9.42
N PHE A 291 -19.58 23.05 9.30
CA PHE A 291 -18.52 23.84 8.69
C PHE A 291 -17.19 23.69 9.45
N GLN A 292 -17.22 23.76 10.78
CA GLN A 292 -16.04 23.56 11.62
C GLN A 292 -15.43 22.16 11.42
N THR A 293 -16.24 21.10 11.38
CA THR A 293 -15.77 19.72 11.18
C THR A 293 -15.09 19.53 9.82
N LEU A 294 -15.71 20.05 8.75
CA LEU A 294 -15.13 20.01 7.40
C LEU A 294 -13.85 20.84 7.31
N LYS A 295 -13.85 22.06 7.86
CA LYS A 295 -12.67 22.92 7.91
C LYS A 295 -11.53 22.22 8.66
N LEU A 296 -11.82 21.66 9.83
CA LEU A 296 -10.87 20.96 10.69
C LEU A 296 -10.20 19.78 9.98
N THR A 297 -10.98 19.03 9.21
CA THR A 297 -10.52 17.90 8.38
C THR A 297 -9.50 18.33 7.35
N ILE A 298 -9.65 19.52 6.75
CA ILE A 298 -8.73 20.08 5.75
C ILE A 298 -7.48 20.65 6.43
N ILE A 299 -7.65 21.52 7.43
CA ILE A 299 -6.54 22.27 8.02
C ILE A 299 -5.54 21.34 8.74
N ARG A 300 -6.01 20.26 9.39
CA ARG A 300 -5.12 19.29 10.06
C ARG A 300 -4.24 18.48 9.10
N ARG A 301 -4.59 18.43 7.81
CA ARG A 301 -3.87 17.65 6.79
C ARG A 301 -2.95 18.50 5.90
N THR A 302 -3.08 19.82 5.92
CA THR A 302 -2.50 20.75 4.92
C THR A 302 -1.45 21.70 5.52
N PHE A 303 -1.62 23.02 5.40
CA PHE A 303 -0.66 24.08 5.75
C PHE A 303 -1.16 24.99 6.89
N ALA A 304 -1.95 24.45 7.81
CA ALA A 304 -2.57 25.27 8.84
C ALA A 304 -1.56 25.80 9.86
N ASP A 305 -1.84 27.00 10.37
CA ASP A 305 -1.12 27.56 11.49
C ASP A 305 -1.37 26.70 12.76
N PRO A 306 -0.31 26.18 13.40
CA PRO A 306 -0.43 25.40 14.63
C PRO A 306 -1.14 26.14 15.77
N THR A 307 -1.12 27.48 15.78
CA THR A 307 -1.77 28.30 16.81
C THR A 307 -3.29 28.34 16.70
N LEU A 308 -3.83 28.05 15.51
CA LEU A 308 -5.28 27.99 15.25
C LEU A 308 -5.92 26.68 15.73
N LEU A 309 -5.12 25.81 16.33
CA LEU A 309 -5.46 24.43 16.58
C LEU A 309 -5.00 24.04 17.99
N ASN A 310 -5.95 23.73 18.90
CA ASN A 310 -5.66 23.10 20.19
C ASN A 310 -5.19 21.64 19.97
N ILE A 311 -4.01 21.47 19.37
CA ILE A 311 -3.44 20.15 19.08
C ILE A 311 -2.28 19.87 20.04
N SER A 312 -2.32 18.67 20.63
CA SER A 312 -1.18 18.04 21.33
C SER A 312 0.08 18.00 20.46
N ASP A 313 1.26 18.06 21.07
CA ASP A 313 2.53 18.38 20.41
C ASP A 313 2.91 17.50 19.20
N PHE A 314 2.37 16.28 19.07
CA PHE A 314 2.66 15.35 17.96
C PHE A 314 2.31 15.87 16.55
N ASN A 315 1.28 16.70 16.37
CA ASN A 315 0.94 17.20 15.02
C ASN A 315 1.52 18.59 14.72
N LYS A 316 2.07 19.32 15.70
CA LYS A 316 2.58 20.68 15.47
C LYS A 316 3.78 20.64 14.51
N GLU A 317 4.69 19.68 14.69
CA GLU A 317 5.85 19.48 13.82
C GLU A 317 5.45 19.24 12.37
N SER A 318 4.40 18.45 12.14
CA SER A 318 3.89 18.15 10.81
C SER A 318 3.38 19.40 10.06
N LEU A 319 2.78 20.35 10.79
CA LEU A 319 2.23 21.58 10.25
C LEU A 319 3.33 22.58 9.89
N VAL A 320 4.43 22.64 10.65
CA VAL A 320 5.55 23.58 10.41
C VAL A 320 6.66 23.01 9.52
N ALA A 321 6.75 21.69 9.35
CA ALA A 321 7.81 21.05 8.57
C ALA A 321 7.91 21.62 7.13
N PRO A 322 9.10 21.83 6.56
CA PRO A 322 9.22 22.18 5.14
C PRO A 322 8.67 21.07 4.23
N VAL A 323 8.15 21.45 3.05
CA VAL A 323 7.73 20.48 2.02
C VAL A 323 8.91 19.59 1.60
N THR A 324 10.12 20.14 1.54
CA THR A 324 11.35 19.39 1.23
C THR A 324 11.57 18.22 2.18
N THR A 325 11.41 18.43 3.49
CA THR A 325 11.51 17.37 4.50
C THR A 325 10.51 16.25 4.27
N VAL A 326 9.28 16.58 3.84
CA VAL A 326 8.27 15.57 3.50
C VAL A 326 8.70 14.81 2.25
N LEU A 327 9.13 15.51 1.20
CA LEU A 327 9.58 14.87 -0.04
C LEU A 327 10.78 13.95 0.18
N ASP A 328 11.77 14.37 0.97
CA ASP A 328 12.95 13.56 1.30
C ASP A 328 12.55 12.23 1.95
N ARG A 329 11.58 12.24 2.87
CA ARG A 329 11.03 11.00 3.47
C ARG A 329 10.57 10.03 2.38
N TYR A 330 9.84 10.51 1.37
CA TYR A 330 9.26 9.65 0.33
C TYR A 330 10.21 9.27 -0.81
N PHE A 331 11.35 9.94 -0.97
CA PHE A 331 12.37 9.59 -1.97
C PHE A 331 13.38 8.57 -1.44
N TYR A 332 13.98 8.82 -0.28
CA TYR A 332 15.10 8.03 0.21
C TYR A 332 14.69 6.71 0.88
N GLY A 333 13.44 6.61 1.35
CA GLY A 333 12.94 5.43 2.04
C GLY A 333 13.53 5.31 3.44
N GLY A 334 12.73 5.68 4.44
CA GLY A 334 13.08 5.51 5.86
C GLY A 334 14.31 6.32 6.30
N LEU A 335 14.12 7.60 6.61
CA LEU A 335 15.12 8.33 7.40
C LEU A 335 15.24 7.68 8.79
N GLN A 336 16.48 7.59 9.28
CA GLN A 336 16.97 6.92 10.49
C GLN A 336 16.28 7.30 11.82
N TYR A 337 15.31 8.22 11.79
CA TYR A 337 14.65 8.80 12.97
C TYR A 337 13.18 8.40 13.15
N ASP A 338 12.56 7.68 12.21
CA ASP A 338 11.17 7.23 12.35
C ASP A 338 11.11 5.75 12.77
N TRP A 339 10.32 5.46 13.81
CA TRP A 339 10.00 4.13 14.36
C TRP A 339 9.44 3.13 13.33
N VAL A 340 9.25 3.56 12.09
CA VAL A 340 8.94 2.74 10.91
C VAL A 340 10.25 2.35 10.21
N MET A 341 11.17 1.75 10.96
CA MET A 341 12.37 1.13 10.39
C MET A 341 11.94 0.11 9.34
N ASN A 342 12.53 0.19 8.14
CA ASN A 342 12.42 -0.76 7.02
C ASN A 342 11.16 -0.77 6.12
N LYS A 343 10.16 0.09 6.26
CA LYS A 343 8.94 -0.03 5.42
C LYS A 343 8.85 0.93 4.23
N GLY A 344 9.69 1.96 4.15
CA GLY A 344 9.66 2.99 3.10
C GLY A 344 10.27 2.62 1.74
N TYR A 345 10.61 1.36 1.52
CA TYR A 345 11.22 0.90 0.28
C TYR A 345 10.17 0.56 -0.78
N PHE A 346 10.52 0.72 -2.05
CA PHE A 346 9.71 0.29 -3.18
C PHE A 346 9.65 -1.24 -3.25
N ILE A 347 10.82 -1.88 -3.16
CA ILE A 347 10.98 -3.33 -2.99
C ILE A 347 11.82 -3.56 -1.74
N ASP A 348 11.35 -4.45 -0.88
CA ASP A 348 12.15 -5.04 0.19
C ASP A 348 12.04 -6.56 0.08
N LEU A 349 13.08 -7.21 -0.45
CA LEU A 349 13.13 -8.67 -0.56
C LEU A 349 13.71 -9.34 0.70
N SER A 350 14.01 -8.57 1.76
CA SER A 350 14.51 -9.14 3.02
C SER A 350 13.55 -10.18 3.60
N SER A 351 12.24 -9.95 3.47
CA SER A 351 11.18 -10.88 3.88
C SER A 351 11.15 -12.16 3.05
N LEU A 352 11.40 -12.08 1.74
CA LEU A 352 11.41 -13.22 0.84
C LEU A 352 12.58 -14.18 1.15
N PHE A 353 13.73 -13.62 1.52
CA PHE A 353 14.95 -14.38 1.78
C PHE A 353 15.23 -14.58 3.27
N TYR A 354 14.40 -14.06 4.17
CA TYR A 354 14.62 -14.04 5.62
C TYR A 354 15.98 -13.45 6.03
N VAL A 355 16.48 -12.45 5.29
CA VAL A 355 17.79 -11.82 5.54
C VAL A 355 17.64 -10.32 5.75
N SER A 356 18.15 -9.79 6.88
CA SER A 356 18.26 -8.35 7.11
C SER A 356 19.44 -7.75 6.32
N ASN A 357 19.31 -7.64 5.00
CA ASN A 357 20.37 -7.10 4.14
C ASN A 357 19.91 -5.85 3.37
N ASN A 358 20.71 -4.79 3.37
CA ASN A 358 20.43 -3.55 2.65
C ASN A 358 20.52 -3.70 1.13
N PHE A 359 21.27 -4.67 0.61
CA PHE A 359 21.35 -4.93 -0.85
C PHE A 359 20.02 -5.40 -1.47
N LEU A 360 19.07 -5.84 -0.66
CA LEU A 360 17.76 -6.34 -1.11
C LEU A 360 16.66 -5.27 -1.06
N LYS A 361 17.03 -4.02 -0.73
CA LYS A 361 16.12 -2.90 -0.56
C LYS A 361 16.35 -1.89 -1.66
N ILE A 362 15.29 -1.53 -2.36
CA ILE A 362 15.30 -0.52 -3.42
C ILE A 362 14.41 0.64 -2.99
N SER A 363 15.00 1.82 -2.85
CA SER A 363 14.31 3.08 -2.57
C SER A 363 13.53 3.59 -3.79
N TYR A 364 12.61 4.53 -3.56
CA TYR A 364 11.89 5.17 -4.66
C TYR A 364 12.79 6.10 -5.48
N GLN A 365 13.81 6.70 -4.89
CA GLN A 365 14.79 7.47 -5.64
C GLN A 365 15.54 6.60 -6.67
N GLU A 366 16.00 5.41 -6.25
CA GLU A 366 16.67 4.47 -7.14
C GLU A 366 15.75 4.02 -8.27
N ILE A 367 14.47 3.72 -7.99
CA ILE A 367 13.54 3.32 -9.04
C ILE A 367 13.23 4.46 -10.01
N ILE A 368 13.17 5.70 -9.53
CA ILE A 368 13.02 6.90 -10.38
C ILE A 368 14.24 7.05 -11.30
N PHE A 369 15.46 6.84 -10.80
CA PHE A 369 16.66 6.86 -11.62
C PHE A 369 16.65 5.76 -12.69
N VAL A 370 16.19 4.55 -12.35
CA VAL A 370 15.98 3.47 -13.33
C VAL A 370 15.02 3.93 -14.43
N PHE A 371 13.86 4.52 -14.06
CA PHE A 371 12.91 5.02 -15.04
C PHE A 371 13.48 6.16 -15.89
N MET A 372 14.31 7.03 -15.31
CA MET A 372 15.02 8.10 -16.03
C MET A 372 16.03 7.54 -17.01
N PHE A 373 16.85 6.57 -16.61
CA PHE A 373 17.80 5.90 -17.48
C PHE A 373 17.11 5.25 -18.68
N PHE A 374 16.06 4.46 -18.45
CA PHE A 374 15.32 3.80 -19.53
C PHE A 374 14.52 4.80 -20.40
N SER A 375 14.03 5.90 -19.83
CA SER A 375 13.43 7.00 -20.59
C SER A 375 14.45 7.63 -21.53
N SER A 376 15.62 8.02 -21.02
CA SER A 376 16.70 8.61 -21.81
C SER A 376 17.17 7.67 -22.90
N LEU A 377 17.37 6.39 -22.56
CA LEU A 377 17.76 5.36 -23.52
C LEU A 377 16.71 5.23 -24.64
N SER A 378 15.41 5.25 -24.32
CA SER A 378 14.34 5.19 -25.32
C SER A 378 14.34 6.38 -26.30
N LEU A 379 14.86 7.55 -25.89
CA LEU A 379 14.88 8.75 -26.70
C LEU A 379 16.06 8.79 -27.67
N VAL A 380 17.21 8.25 -27.28
CA VAL A 380 18.48 8.32 -28.04
C VAL A 380 18.83 7.05 -28.82
N SER A 381 18.20 5.92 -28.49
CA SER A 381 18.60 4.61 -29.01
C SER A 381 18.11 4.27 -30.41
N GLU A 382 17.34 5.12 -31.10
CA GLU A 382 16.80 4.80 -32.43
C GLU A 382 17.90 4.40 -33.43
N ASN A 383 19.08 5.05 -33.34
CA ASN A 383 20.22 4.77 -34.21
C ASN A 383 20.94 3.45 -33.88
N TYR A 384 20.77 2.93 -32.66
CA TYR A 384 21.48 1.75 -32.16
C TYR A 384 20.57 0.52 -31.97
N ILE A 385 19.26 0.76 -31.83
CA ILE A 385 18.23 -0.25 -31.54
C ILE A 385 17.05 0.01 -32.48
N PRO A 386 17.12 -0.48 -33.74
CA PRO A 386 16.11 -0.18 -34.76
C PRO A 386 14.68 -0.61 -34.39
N SER A 387 14.52 -1.61 -33.51
CA SER A 387 13.23 -2.05 -32.98
C SER A 387 12.48 -0.94 -32.20
N VAL A 388 13.18 0.08 -31.70
CA VAL A 388 12.57 1.26 -31.06
C VAL A 388 11.70 2.03 -32.04
N LYS A 389 12.08 2.08 -33.33
CA LYS A 389 11.34 2.81 -34.37
C LYS A 389 9.92 2.28 -34.54
N LYS A 390 9.72 0.97 -34.37
CA LYS A 390 8.40 0.29 -34.43
C LYS A 390 7.40 0.88 -33.45
N TRP A 391 7.87 1.32 -32.28
CA TRP A 391 7.02 1.79 -31.17
C TRP A 391 7.14 3.29 -30.91
N ARG A 392 7.82 4.06 -31.79
CA ARG A 392 8.32 5.41 -31.46
C ARG A 392 7.25 6.35 -30.89
N ASN A 393 6.08 6.43 -31.54
CA ASN A 393 5.00 7.31 -31.08
C ASN A 393 4.44 6.87 -29.72
N GLN A 394 4.15 5.57 -29.55
CA GLN A 394 3.69 5.01 -28.27
C GLN A 394 4.73 5.15 -27.18
N PHE A 395 6.01 5.04 -27.52
CA PHE A 395 7.10 5.15 -26.56
C PHE A 395 7.27 6.60 -26.07
N ILE A 396 7.23 7.58 -26.96
CA ILE A 396 7.21 9.01 -26.59
C ILE A 396 5.98 9.31 -25.72
N ALA A 397 4.81 8.81 -26.11
CA ALA A 397 3.58 8.96 -25.32
C ALA A 397 3.75 8.35 -23.92
N LEU A 398 4.37 7.18 -23.82
CA LEU A 398 4.62 6.49 -22.57
C LEU A 398 5.61 7.23 -21.67
N VAL A 399 6.71 7.75 -22.23
CA VAL A 399 7.68 8.58 -21.50
C VAL A 399 7.02 9.83 -20.95
N ILE A 400 6.30 10.59 -21.78
CA ILE A 400 5.62 11.81 -21.34
C ILE A 400 4.55 11.48 -20.29
N SER A 401 3.78 10.42 -20.48
CA SER A 401 2.76 9.98 -19.51
C SER A 401 3.38 9.57 -18.18
N THR A 402 4.54 8.91 -18.19
CA THR A 402 5.27 8.53 -16.96
C THR A 402 5.71 9.76 -16.18
N TRP A 403 6.38 10.71 -16.84
CA TRP A 403 6.87 11.91 -16.15
C TRP A 403 5.76 12.88 -15.78
N PHE A 404 4.63 12.88 -16.48
CA PHE A 404 3.45 13.58 -16.00
C PHE A 404 2.83 12.86 -14.79
N SER A 405 2.82 11.53 -14.77
CA SER A 405 2.24 10.75 -13.68
C SER A 405 3.00 10.87 -12.35
N ILE A 406 4.26 11.33 -12.35
CA ILE A 406 4.97 11.66 -11.11
C ILE A 406 4.27 12.77 -10.31
N LEU A 407 3.52 13.65 -10.99
CA LEU A 407 2.73 14.69 -10.34
C LEU A 407 1.62 14.11 -9.46
N ALA A 408 1.18 12.88 -9.72
CA ALA A 408 0.13 12.24 -8.94
C ALA A 408 0.54 12.06 -7.46
N PRO A 409 1.60 11.29 -7.11
CA PRO A 409 2.06 11.20 -5.72
C PRO A 409 2.54 12.54 -5.16
N LEU A 410 3.31 13.31 -5.94
CA LEU A 410 3.84 14.60 -5.51
C LEU A 410 2.73 15.59 -5.12
N SER A 411 1.61 15.60 -5.85
CA SER A 411 0.48 16.47 -5.50
C SER A 411 -0.02 16.24 -4.08
N TRP A 412 -0.09 14.99 -3.63
CA TRP A 412 -0.56 14.67 -2.29
C TRP A 412 0.50 14.96 -1.23
N PHE A 413 1.76 14.60 -1.49
CA PHE A 413 2.87 14.91 -0.58
C PHE A 413 3.02 16.42 -0.33
N ILE A 414 2.72 17.23 -1.35
CA ILE A 414 2.79 18.70 -1.26
C ILE A 414 1.50 19.27 -0.67
N LEU A 415 0.32 18.96 -1.22
CA LEU A 415 -0.94 19.57 -0.78
C LEU A 415 -1.36 19.09 0.61
N ALA A 416 -1.21 17.80 0.88
CA ALA A 416 -1.49 17.18 2.17
C ALA A 416 -0.20 16.97 2.97
N LYS A 417 0.67 17.99 3.01
CA LYS A 417 2.00 17.93 3.62
C LYS A 417 1.97 17.44 5.07
N ALA A 418 1.14 18.02 5.93
CA ALA A 418 1.08 17.63 7.34
C ALA A 418 0.67 16.17 7.52
N HIS A 419 -0.32 15.73 6.72
CA HIS A 419 -0.70 14.31 6.69
C HIS A 419 0.46 13.43 6.19
N SER A 420 1.13 13.82 5.10
CA SER A 420 2.26 13.07 4.54
C SER A 420 3.49 13.07 5.45
N TYR A 421 3.69 14.07 6.29
CA TYR A 421 4.76 14.05 7.28
C TYR A 421 4.56 12.92 8.29
N ILE A 422 3.33 12.76 8.80
CA ILE A 422 2.99 11.78 9.85
C ILE A 422 2.82 10.37 9.26
N HIS A 423 2.17 10.27 8.11
CA HIS A 423 1.65 9.02 7.57
C HIS A 423 2.61 8.31 6.62
N VAL A 424 3.89 8.26 6.99
CA VAL A 424 4.94 7.50 6.26
C VAL A 424 4.68 5.99 6.25
N HIS A 425 3.82 5.48 7.11
CA HIS A 425 3.42 4.07 7.16
C HIS A 425 2.32 3.69 6.16
N ILE A 426 1.78 4.65 5.39
CA ILE A 426 0.73 4.40 4.39
C ILE A 426 0.99 5.10 3.04
N ASN A 427 1.54 6.32 3.03
CA ASN A 427 1.49 7.16 1.82
C ASN A 427 2.51 6.78 0.74
N TYR A 428 3.49 5.89 1.01
CA TYR A 428 4.38 5.38 -0.04
C TYR A 428 3.63 4.62 -1.14
N VAL A 429 2.45 4.08 -0.84
CA VAL A 429 1.61 3.42 -1.85
C VAL A 429 1.25 4.34 -3.02
N LEU A 430 1.30 5.67 -2.84
CA LEU A 430 0.98 6.64 -3.88
C LEU A 430 1.93 6.62 -5.05
N TRP A 431 3.18 6.20 -4.86
CA TRP A 431 4.09 5.96 -5.97
C TRP A 431 3.56 4.90 -6.96
N HIS A 432 2.75 3.96 -6.47
CA HIS A 432 2.12 2.94 -7.31
C HIS A 432 0.86 3.45 -8.05
N VAL A 433 0.41 4.68 -7.81
CA VAL A 433 -0.82 5.27 -8.37
C VAL A 433 -0.53 6.56 -9.17
N PRO A 434 -0.30 6.49 -10.49
CA PRO A 434 0.02 5.33 -11.30
C PRO A 434 1.50 5.32 -11.73
N PHE A 435 2.36 6.10 -11.08
CA PHE A 435 3.72 6.38 -11.57
C PHE A 435 4.55 5.12 -11.82
N CYS A 436 4.61 4.18 -10.86
CA CYS A 436 5.33 2.93 -11.06
C CYS A 436 4.78 2.10 -12.24
N ILE A 437 3.46 2.08 -12.47
CA ILE A 437 2.85 1.32 -13.58
C ILE A 437 3.42 1.80 -14.93
N PHE A 438 3.45 3.11 -15.14
CA PHE A 438 3.98 3.67 -16.38
C PHE A 438 5.51 3.56 -16.46
N GLY A 439 6.22 3.74 -15.35
CA GLY A 439 7.67 3.55 -15.28
C GLY A 439 8.12 2.13 -15.65
N PHE A 440 7.48 1.09 -15.10
CA PHE A 440 7.78 -0.30 -15.46
C PHE A 440 7.35 -0.65 -16.89
N ALA A 441 6.34 0.00 -17.44
CA ALA A 441 6.03 -0.14 -18.85
C ALA A 441 7.19 0.39 -19.73
N ILE A 442 7.82 1.53 -19.39
CA ILE A 442 9.02 2.02 -20.12
C ILE A 442 10.13 0.98 -20.08
N VAL A 443 10.43 0.44 -18.89
CA VAL A 443 11.44 -0.60 -18.71
C VAL A 443 11.11 -1.81 -19.60
N GLY A 444 9.86 -2.30 -19.54
CA GLY A 444 9.42 -3.45 -20.33
C GLY A 444 9.51 -3.24 -21.83
N VAL A 445 9.11 -2.07 -22.34
CA VAL A 445 9.22 -1.74 -23.77
C VAL A 445 10.69 -1.67 -24.18
N MET A 446 11.54 -1.00 -23.41
CA MET A 446 12.95 -0.86 -23.76
C MET A 446 13.68 -2.21 -23.75
N VAL A 447 13.46 -3.02 -22.72
CA VAL A 447 14.02 -4.37 -22.62
C VAL A 447 13.52 -5.23 -23.78
N ASN A 448 12.23 -5.15 -24.14
CA ASN A 448 11.71 -5.85 -25.31
C ASN A 448 12.42 -5.42 -26.61
N CYS A 449 12.64 -4.12 -26.81
CA CYS A 449 13.36 -3.62 -27.97
C CYS A 449 14.81 -4.13 -28.03
N ILE A 450 15.53 -4.14 -26.90
CA ILE A 450 16.89 -4.70 -26.80
C ILE A 450 16.86 -6.20 -27.11
N LEU A 451 15.92 -6.94 -26.53
CA LEU A 451 15.78 -8.36 -26.80
C LEU A 451 15.42 -8.63 -28.26
N GLU A 452 14.67 -7.77 -28.94
CA GLU A 452 14.38 -7.91 -30.37
C GLU A 452 15.62 -7.63 -31.25
N SER A 453 16.53 -6.76 -30.83
CA SER A 453 17.72 -6.37 -31.62
C SER A 453 18.92 -7.31 -31.45
N VAL A 454 18.91 -8.18 -30.45
CA VAL A 454 20.03 -9.07 -30.11
C VAL A 454 19.83 -10.48 -30.71
N ASN A 455 20.88 -11.12 -31.23
CA ASN A 455 20.79 -12.48 -31.78
C ASN A 455 20.52 -13.53 -30.68
N ILE A 456 19.90 -14.66 -31.03
CA ILE A 456 19.38 -15.67 -30.10
C ILE A 456 20.45 -16.25 -29.17
N LYS A 457 21.68 -16.44 -29.65
CA LYS A 457 22.82 -16.89 -28.82
C LYS A 457 23.09 -15.90 -27.68
N THR A 458 23.10 -14.61 -27.98
CA THR A 458 23.32 -13.55 -27.01
C THR A 458 22.12 -13.37 -26.07
N LYS A 459 20.88 -13.60 -26.53
CA LYS A 459 19.70 -13.65 -25.63
C LYS A 459 19.84 -14.77 -24.60
N VAL A 460 20.24 -15.97 -25.04
CA VAL A 460 20.45 -17.12 -24.15
C VAL A 460 21.55 -16.81 -23.14
N ILE A 461 22.65 -16.17 -23.56
CA ILE A 461 23.72 -15.74 -22.66
C ILE A 461 23.21 -14.72 -21.65
N ILE A 462 22.50 -13.66 -22.07
CA ILE A 462 21.96 -12.63 -21.16
C ILE A 462 21.00 -13.26 -20.13
N ILE A 463 20.12 -14.16 -20.57
CA ILE A 463 19.19 -14.85 -19.67
C ILE A 463 19.97 -15.73 -18.71
N ALA A 464 20.92 -16.54 -19.20
CA ALA A 464 21.73 -17.43 -18.39
C ALA A 464 22.58 -16.66 -17.37
N THR A 465 23.22 -15.55 -17.76
CA THR A 465 24.02 -14.72 -16.84
C THR A 465 23.15 -13.99 -15.83
N SER A 466 21.97 -13.50 -16.22
CA SER A 466 21.01 -12.89 -15.28
C SER A 466 20.50 -13.91 -14.27
N LEU A 467 20.19 -15.14 -14.73
CA LEU A 467 19.77 -16.24 -13.87
C LEU A 467 20.90 -16.68 -12.94
N MET A 468 22.12 -16.81 -13.45
CA MET A 468 23.30 -17.16 -12.65
C MET A 468 23.63 -16.07 -11.63
N PHE A 469 23.50 -14.79 -11.98
CA PHE A 469 23.68 -13.68 -11.04
C PHE A 469 22.62 -13.73 -9.93
N PHE A 470 21.34 -13.94 -10.31
CA PHE A 470 20.26 -14.11 -9.34
C PHE A 470 20.50 -15.33 -8.43
N VAL A 471 20.86 -16.49 -9.00
CA VAL A 471 21.21 -17.69 -8.23
C VAL A 471 22.42 -17.45 -7.34
N SER A 472 23.43 -16.68 -7.79
CA SER A 472 24.60 -16.34 -6.98
C SER A 472 24.25 -15.43 -5.81
N ILE A 473 23.33 -14.48 -6.00
CA ILE A 473 22.76 -13.68 -4.90
C ILE A 473 22.05 -14.59 -3.90
N VAL A 474 21.19 -15.50 -4.38
CA VAL A 474 20.46 -16.44 -3.50
C VAL A 474 21.42 -17.40 -2.76
N ILE A 475 22.43 -17.95 -3.43
CA ILE A 475 23.42 -18.85 -2.82
C ILE A 475 24.29 -18.11 -1.80
N SER A 476 24.80 -16.92 -2.13
CA SER A 476 25.61 -16.12 -1.20
C SER A 476 24.79 -15.70 0.03
N GLN A 477 23.48 -15.47 -0.13
CA GLN A 477 22.56 -15.19 0.98
C GLN A 477 22.29 -16.43 1.84
N ASN A 478 22.09 -17.61 1.23
CA ASN A 478 21.99 -18.86 1.97
C ASN A 478 23.27 -19.14 2.77
N GLN A 479 24.46 -18.95 2.18
CA GLN A 479 25.73 -19.10 2.92
C GLN A 479 25.87 -18.09 4.07
N TRP A 480 25.37 -16.85 3.91
CA TRP A 480 25.36 -15.86 4.99
C TRP A 480 24.39 -16.23 6.13
N LEU A 481 23.24 -16.83 5.80
CA LEU A 481 22.28 -17.38 6.77
C LEU A 481 22.86 -18.54 7.59
N PHE A 482 23.71 -19.38 6.97
CA PHE A 482 24.41 -20.47 7.68
C PHE A 482 25.70 -20.00 8.40
N GLY A 483 26.26 -18.86 8.01
CA GLY A 483 27.51 -18.29 8.56
C GLY A 483 27.33 -17.46 9.83
N LYS A 484 26.11 -16.96 10.09
CA LYS A 484 25.72 -16.62 11.46
C LYS A 484 25.24 -17.91 12.10
N THR A 485 25.82 -18.28 13.23
CA THR A 485 25.25 -19.28 14.13
C THR A 485 23.85 -18.82 14.52
N MET A 486 22.84 -19.20 13.73
CA MET A 486 21.47 -19.25 14.18
C MET A 486 21.44 -20.08 15.47
N PRO A 487 20.79 -19.65 16.55
CA PRO A 487 20.05 -20.59 17.35
C PRO A 487 18.74 -20.84 16.60
N ALA A 488 18.79 -21.64 15.53
CA ALA A 488 17.60 -22.04 14.74
C ALA A 488 16.65 -22.95 15.53
N ASN A 489 16.78 -23.00 16.85
CA ASN A 489 16.04 -23.89 17.70
C ASN A 489 15.77 -23.19 19.03
N LEU A 490 14.76 -22.33 19.05
CA LEU A 490 13.97 -22.04 20.26
C LEU A 490 13.19 -23.32 20.62
N SER A 491 13.92 -24.39 20.93
CA SER A 491 13.38 -25.63 21.45
C SER A 491 13.73 -25.71 22.93
N ASP A 492 12.97 -26.52 23.67
CA ASP A 492 13.23 -26.84 25.08
C ASP A 492 14.64 -27.45 25.29
N ALA A 493 15.33 -27.84 24.21
CA ALA A 493 16.70 -28.35 24.25
C ALA A 493 17.78 -27.26 24.39
N ASN A 494 17.46 -25.97 24.18
CA ASN A 494 18.39 -24.84 24.27
C ASN A 494 18.00 -23.79 25.32
N TRP A 495 16.76 -23.86 25.82
CA TRP A 495 16.15 -22.87 26.69
C TRP A 495 15.39 -23.55 27.82
N LYS A 496 15.50 -23.00 29.02
CA LYS A 496 14.73 -23.47 30.17
C LYS A 496 14.23 -22.27 30.94
N ASN A 497 12.90 -22.15 31.08
CA ASN A 497 12.24 -21.02 31.73
C ASN A 497 12.66 -19.64 31.19
N GLY A 498 12.88 -19.52 29.87
CA GLY A 498 13.25 -18.26 29.21
C GLY A 498 14.71 -17.81 29.40
N ILE A 499 15.55 -18.63 30.03
CA ILE A 499 17.00 -18.45 30.14
C ILE A 499 17.69 -19.47 29.21
N SER A 500 18.78 -19.06 28.55
CA SER A 500 19.57 -19.98 27.73
C SER A 500 20.22 -21.04 28.60
N ILE A 501 20.40 -22.27 28.10
CA ILE A 501 21.09 -23.33 28.86
C ILE A 501 22.54 -22.96 29.19
N SER A 502 23.16 -22.10 28.37
CA SER A 502 24.47 -21.50 28.67
C SER A 502 24.43 -20.52 29.84
N GLY A 503 23.25 -20.03 30.25
CA GLY A 503 23.01 -19.18 31.42
C GLY A 503 23.45 -17.73 31.22
N ASN A 504 23.67 -17.30 29.99
CA ASN A 504 24.26 -15.99 29.65
C ASN A 504 23.29 -15.07 28.90
N SER A 505 22.06 -15.51 28.67
CA SER A 505 21.05 -14.71 27.98
C SER A 505 19.64 -15.06 28.43
N VAL A 506 18.75 -14.08 28.26
CA VAL A 506 17.32 -14.16 28.54
C VAL A 506 16.53 -13.78 27.30
N LEU A 507 15.38 -14.43 27.14
CA LEU A 507 14.43 -14.22 26.06
C LEU A 507 13.24 -13.40 26.58
N PHE A 508 12.97 -12.22 26.03
CA PHE A 508 11.76 -11.42 26.31
C PHE A 508 10.82 -11.41 25.12
N LYS A 509 9.51 -11.42 25.35
CA LYS A 509 8.54 -11.27 24.25
C LYS A 509 8.67 -9.88 23.63
N ASP A 510 8.71 -9.81 22.30
CA ASP A 510 8.74 -8.56 21.55
C ASP A 510 7.39 -7.84 21.68
N THR A 511 7.33 -6.91 22.62
CA THR A 511 6.20 -6.04 22.90
C THR A 511 6.71 -4.62 23.08
N TYR A 512 5.89 -3.63 22.74
CA TYR A 512 6.24 -2.21 22.88
C TYR A 512 6.73 -1.86 24.29
N THR A 513 6.07 -2.42 25.32
CA THR A 513 6.45 -2.24 26.72
C THR A 513 7.84 -2.80 26.99
N ASN A 514 8.11 -4.06 26.65
CA ASN A 514 9.42 -4.67 26.86
C ASN A 514 10.54 -3.95 26.10
N HIS A 515 10.26 -3.46 24.89
CA HIS A 515 11.22 -2.69 24.11
C HIS A 515 11.65 -1.42 24.84
N LYS A 516 10.68 -0.61 25.29
CA LYS A 516 10.95 0.59 26.07
C LYS A 516 11.63 0.30 27.40
N LEU A 517 11.22 -0.75 28.09
CA LEU A 517 11.80 -1.14 29.38
C LEU A 517 13.27 -1.54 29.21
N ILE A 518 13.59 -2.38 28.23
CA ILE A 518 14.94 -2.94 28.02
C ILE A 518 15.91 -1.87 27.50
N GLU A 519 15.51 -1.03 26.54
CA GLU A 519 16.38 0.03 26.01
C GLU A 519 16.71 1.11 27.03
N ALA A 520 15.78 1.42 27.93
CA ALA A 520 15.99 2.43 28.97
C ALA A 520 16.68 1.87 30.22
N SER A 521 16.90 0.55 30.31
CA SER A 521 17.50 -0.10 31.47
C SER A 521 18.95 -0.46 31.21
N LYS A 522 19.81 -0.28 32.21
CA LYS A 522 21.22 -0.70 32.15
C LYS A 522 21.45 -2.11 32.69
N SER A 523 20.43 -2.72 33.31
CA SER A 523 20.53 -4.00 34.01
C SER A 523 19.20 -4.75 34.09
N ILE A 524 19.27 -6.06 34.34
CA ILE A 524 18.12 -6.96 34.57
C ILE A 524 18.20 -7.48 36.01
N LEU A 525 17.04 -7.57 36.67
CA LEU A 525 16.93 -8.13 38.02
C LEU A 525 16.30 -9.53 37.97
N PHE A 526 17.06 -10.52 38.44
CA PHE A 526 16.62 -11.89 38.61
C PHE A 526 16.07 -12.13 40.03
N LEU A 527 15.32 -13.23 40.18
CA LEU A 527 14.79 -13.67 41.48
C LEU A 527 15.91 -13.82 42.51
N GLY A 528 15.70 -13.29 43.71
CA GLY A 528 16.70 -13.25 44.78
C GLY A 528 17.58 -11.99 44.81
N ASN A 529 17.14 -10.90 44.17
CA ASN A 529 17.87 -9.62 44.07
C ASN A 529 19.21 -9.70 43.31
N ASP A 530 19.32 -10.62 42.35
CA ASP A 530 20.52 -10.75 41.52
C ASP A 530 20.44 -9.78 40.32
N LYS A 531 21.16 -8.65 40.39
CA LYS A 531 21.16 -7.58 39.38
C LYS A 531 22.33 -7.75 38.43
N ARG A 532 22.06 -7.79 37.12
CA ARG A 532 23.07 -8.02 36.07
C ARG A 532 23.03 -6.94 35.00
N ASN A 533 24.17 -6.35 34.64
CA ASN A 533 24.21 -5.34 33.60
C ASN A 533 23.98 -5.95 32.22
N ILE A 534 23.30 -5.21 31.36
CA ILE A 534 23.05 -5.61 29.97
C ILE A 534 24.29 -5.32 29.14
N VAL A 535 24.85 -6.34 28.50
CA VAL A 535 26.05 -6.25 27.65
C VAL A 535 25.66 -6.10 26.19
N LYS A 536 24.58 -6.76 25.77
CA LYS A 536 24.15 -6.79 24.37
C LYS A 536 22.66 -7.10 24.28
N ILE A 537 21.98 -6.44 23.34
CA ILE A 537 20.59 -6.72 22.98
C ILE A 537 20.57 -7.13 21.51
N GLU A 538 19.96 -8.27 21.20
CA GLU A 538 19.71 -8.71 19.84
C GLU A 538 18.21 -8.80 19.60
N MET A 539 17.76 -8.18 18.52
CA MET A 539 16.36 -8.21 18.10
C MET A 539 16.23 -9.24 16.98
N GLU A 540 15.44 -10.28 17.23
CA GLU A 540 15.16 -11.31 16.24
C GLU A 540 13.93 -10.95 15.39
N PRO A 541 13.87 -11.29 14.08
CA PRO A 541 12.84 -10.82 13.17
C PRO A 541 11.40 -11.26 13.45
N SER A 542 11.14 -12.04 14.50
CA SER A 542 9.77 -12.34 14.90
C SER A 542 9.67 -12.86 16.34
N GLN A 543 9.06 -12.04 17.21
CA GLN A 543 8.45 -12.37 18.51
C GLN A 543 9.31 -12.30 19.77
N TRP A 544 10.64 -12.20 19.69
CA TRP A 544 11.50 -12.22 20.88
C TRP A 544 12.67 -11.21 20.82
N ILE A 545 13.01 -10.68 21.98
CA ILE A 545 14.15 -9.81 22.26
C ILE A 545 15.14 -10.65 23.09
N LEU A 546 16.36 -10.80 22.59
CA LEU A 546 17.42 -11.51 23.29
C LEU A 546 18.27 -10.50 24.07
N VAL A 547 18.44 -10.71 25.37
CA VAL A 547 19.25 -9.84 26.20
C VAL A 547 20.38 -10.63 26.85
N TYR A 548 21.61 -10.21 26.60
CA TYR A 548 22.82 -10.76 27.17
C TYR A 548 23.29 -9.89 28.34
N TYR A 549 23.80 -10.53 29.37
CA TYR A 549 24.24 -9.88 30.60
C TYR A 549 25.64 -10.37 31.02
N GLU A 550 26.24 -9.69 32.00
CA GLU A 550 27.62 -9.95 32.47
C GLU A 550 27.85 -11.40 32.97
N ASP A 551 29.12 -11.84 32.88
CA ASP A 551 29.62 -13.23 32.74
C ASP A 551 29.34 -14.27 33.84
N GLU A 552 28.43 -14.03 34.78
CA GLU A 552 28.00 -15.08 35.72
C GLU A 552 26.75 -15.81 35.22
N LYS A 553 26.87 -17.14 35.06
CA LYS A 553 25.76 -17.97 34.60
C LYS A 553 24.59 -17.90 35.59
N VAL A 554 23.44 -17.44 35.11
CA VAL A 554 22.19 -17.52 35.88
C VAL A 554 21.66 -18.94 35.77
N ASP A 555 21.47 -19.58 36.94
CA ASP A 555 20.85 -20.90 37.00
C ASP A 555 19.39 -20.82 36.50
N SER A 556 19.08 -21.62 35.49
CA SER A 556 17.74 -21.80 34.92
C SER A 556 16.63 -22.14 35.94
N ILE A 557 17.01 -22.62 37.13
CA ILE A 557 16.09 -22.94 38.25
C ILE A 557 15.69 -21.68 39.03
N LYS A 558 16.51 -20.62 39.01
CA LYS A 558 16.19 -19.34 39.65
C LYS A 558 15.07 -18.58 38.94
N GLY A 559 14.60 -19.04 37.78
CA GLY A 559 13.38 -18.57 37.13
C GLY A 559 13.55 -17.33 36.25
N TYR A 560 12.52 -17.06 35.44
CA TYR A 560 12.43 -15.90 34.54
C TYR A 560 12.59 -14.58 35.33
N PRO A 561 13.26 -13.54 34.79
CA PRO A 561 13.48 -12.29 35.51
C PRO A 561 12.17 -11.71 36.03
N CYS A 562 12.16 -11.33 37.31
CA CYS A 562 10.97 -10.83 37.99
C CYS A 562 10.71 -9.34 37.71
N PHE A 563 11.73 -8.56 37.32
CA PHE A 563 11.60 -7.15 36.94
C PHE A 563 12.82 -6.65 36.15
N VAL A 564 12.68 -5.58 35.38
CA VAL A 564 13.81 -4.85 34.76
C VAL A 564 13.94 -3.52 35.50
N GLU A 565 15.06 -3.28 36.16
CA GLU A 565 15.23 -2.13 37.06
C GLU A 565 15.79 -0.90 36.31
N PHE A 566 15.16 0.25 36.53
CA PHE A 566 15.60 1.54 36.01
C PHE A 566 16.52 2.22 37.02
N ASP A 567 17.73 2.55 36.62
CA ASP A 567 18.48 3.59 37.33
C ASP A 567 17.84 4.94 36.95
N LYS A 568 17.38 5.70 37.95
CA LYS A 568 16.88 7.07 37.78
C LYS A 568 17.99 8.02 37.37
#